data_AF-S8DS66-F1
#
_entry.id   AF-S8DS66-F1
#
_cell.length_a   1.000
_cell.length_b   1.000
_cell.length_c   1.000
_cell.angle_alpha   90.00
_cell.angle_beta   90.00
_cell.angle_gamma   90.00
#
_symmetry.space_group_name_H-M   'P 1'
#
loop_
_entity.id
_entity.type
_entity.pdbx_description
1 polymer ?
#
loop_
_entity_poly.entity_id
_entity_poly.type
_entity_poly.pdbx_seq_one_letter_code
_entity_poly.pdbx_strand_id
1 'polypeptide(L)'
;MEGDPLWFTIGKDSGALIPTIYTLWKRPDLLSFLSTPAPVVPKLINGADLMIPGVVQHAPGVSEGQLVAVTQYNKEKLGFPVAVGRMAVDEGTLARAEQVDVKGKAVFVLHTWKDVLWEMGVSKGLDMPEPRAIEPASDVPTEEPENDAEHAQGTVNQASANGISAQPESKATEGAGPSSPPLTPEDVSRFLRDALLQALQTTLVSLPPSAFPIPASTFWSSYILPARPVHAPGGREPLDPSVIDVRHSTHKSVKAFLKACAKDGLIKLKDTKGGDVVVTAVFPKHPHVAEHRQHHTVKEVELKQQKAEDQERREKETEEKRKNEIHITELWKPFGTTLNFFIAADKETSELYTLSDLKAIFISYISAKNLINAQEQVYINVAQDDALLAAVTSKNELNVEFLKREEALARLKGHMQSWYEIRVEGRDIVRKKGQLKPIQVITKVRQGRKACTLVTGFEPYYLGAEELAEELRRICASSTSVNAVQGRPTEMEVMVQGKQVKAVTDLLMNKGVPKKWIETADATEKKKK
;
A
#
# COMPACT_ATOMS: atom_id res chain seq x y z
N MET A 1 -19.29 4.53 -2.08
CA MET A 1 -18.77 3.14 -2.06
C MET A 1 -19.23 2.46 -3.35
N GLU A 2 -18.67 2.86 -4.48
CA GLU A 2 -18.98 2.26 -5.78
C GLU A 2 -17.96 1.15 -6.04
N GLY A 3 -18.42 -0.08 -6.32
CA GLY A 3 -17.57 -1.13 -6.90
C GLY A 3 -17.50 -2.48 -6.18
N ASP A 4 -17.93 -2.61 -4.92
CA ASP A 4 -17.94 -3.93 -4.25
C ASP A 4 -19.17 -4.77 -4.66
N PRO A 5 -19.01 -6.06 -5.01
CA PRO A 5 -20.14 -6.92 -5.29
C PRO A 5 -20.92 -7.19 -4.00
N LEU A 6 -22.23 -6.92 -4.01
CA LEU A 6 -23.09 -7.02 -2.82
C LEU A 6 -23.84 -8.35 -2.74
N TRP A 7 -24.37 -8.80 -3.88
CA TRP A 7 -25.20 -10.00 -3.98
C TRP A 7 -24.82 -10.78 -5.23
N PHE A 8 -24.98 -12.09 -5.20
CA PHE A 8 -24.79 -12.96 -6.35
C PHE A 8 -25.89 -14.01 -6.42
N THR A 9 -26.13 -14.55 -7.60
CA THR A 9 -27.05 -15.66 -7.85
C THR A 9 -26.29 -16.81 -8.51
N ILE A 10 -26.79 -18.03 -8.33
CA ILE A 10 -26.22 -19.23 -8.95
C ILE A 10 -27.23 -19.79 -9.94
N GLY A 11 -26.85 -19.87 -11.22
CA GLY A 11 -27.73 -20.29 -12.32
C GLY A 11 -28.41 -19.12 -13.03
N LYS A 12 -28.81 -19.33 -14.30
CA LYS A 12 -29.33 -18.28 -15.18
C LYS A 12 -30.75 -17.80 -14.81
N ASP A 13 -31.51 -18.61 -14.07
CA ASP A 13 -32.93 -18.37 -13.78
C ASP A 13 -33.25 -18.41 -12.27
N SER A 14 -32.26 -18.33 -11.38
CA SER A 14 -32.52 -18.31 -9.94
C SER A 14 -32.75 -16.89 -9.44
N GLY A 15 -33.94 -16.64 -8.87
CA GLY A 15 -34.26 -15.39 -8.17
C GLY A 15 -33.68 -15.28 -6.76
N ALA A 16 -32.88 -16.26 -6.33
CA ALA A 16 -32.35 -16.35 -4.98
C ALA A 16 -31.05 -15.54 -4.85
N LEU A 17 -31.16 -14.34 -4.28
CA LEU A 17 -30.02 -13.46 -3.99
C LEU A 17 -29.25 -13.97 -2.77
N ILE A 18 -27.94 -14.21 -2.94
CA ILE A 18 -27.03 -14.63 -1.89
C ILE A 18 -26.10 -13.45 -1.58
N PRO A 19 -25.97 -13.02 -0.30
CA PRO A 19 -25.09 -11.91 0.04
C PRO A 19 -23.63 -12.33 -0.09
N THR A 20 -22.79 -11.42 -0.57
CA THR A 20 -21.33 -11.63 -0.57
C THR A 20 -20.75 -11.49 0.83
N ILE A 21 -19.52 -11.97 1.03
CA ILE A 21 -18.80 -11.75 2.29
C ILE A 21 -18.61 -10.25 2.57
N TYR A 22 -18.46 -9.41 1.53
CA TYR A 22 -18.44 -7.95 1.68
C TYR A 22 -19.72 -7.40 2.32
N THR A 23 -20.88 -7.91 1.90
CA THR A 23 -22.18 -7.53 2.49
C THR A 23 -22.29 -8.03 3.92
N LEU A 24 -21.89 -9.26 4.18
CA LEU A 24 -21.91 -9.86 5.51
C LEU A 24 -20.93 -9.21 6.49
N TRP A 25 -19.82 -8.64 6.04
CA TRP A 25 -18.93 -7.86 6.91
C TRP A 25 -19.53 -6.51 7.29
N LYS A 26 -20.34 -5.91 6.41
CA LYS A 26 -21.08 -4.66 6.70
C LYS A 26 -22.31 -4.91 7.57
N ARG A 27 -22.97 -6.05 7.39
CA ARG A 27 -24.15 -6.49 8.15
C ARG A 27 -23.98 -7.97 8.57
N PRO A 28 -23.23 -8.25 9.64
CA PRO A 28 -23.00 -9.62 10.12
C PRO A 28 -24.27 -10.35 10.54
N ASP A 29 -25.26 -9.59 11.03
CA ASP A 29 -26.52 -10.11 11.57
C ASP A 29 -27.57 -10.40 10.47
N LEU A 30 -27.17 -10.33 9.20
CA LEU A 30 -28.07 -10.54 8.05
C LEU A 30 -28.49 -12.00 7.88
N LEU A 31 -27.65 -12.95 8.28
CA LEU A 31 -27.90 -14.38 8.17
C LEU A 31 -27.65 -15.07 9.52
N SER A 32 -28.37 -16.17 9.78
CA SER A 32 -28.09 -17.08 10.88
C SER A 32 -26.66 -17.61 10.80
N PHE A 33 -25.97 -17.71 11.94
CA PHE A 33 -24.56 -18.09 11.96
C PHE A 33 -24.33 -19.55 12.37
N LEU A 34 -23.26 -20.14 11.87
CA LEU A 34 -22.59 -21.32 12.41
C LEU A 34 -21.14 -20.95 12.71
N SER A 35 -20.58 -21.45 13.79
CA SER A 35 -19.19 -21.23 14.15
C SER A 35 -18.36 -22.49 13.99
N THR A 36 -17.11 -22.33 13.53
CA THR A 36 -16.19 -23.43 13.28
C THR A 36 -14.82 -23.17 13.93
N PRO A 37 -14.06 -24.21 14.34
CA PRO A 37 -12.72 -24.02 14.89
C PRO A 37 -11.76 -23.38 13.89
N ALA A 38 -10.78 -22.61 14.38
CA ALA A 38 -9.77 -21.96 13.54
C ALA A 38 -9.07 -22.90 12.53
N PRO A 39 -8.73 -24.18 12.86
CA PRO A 39 -8.11 -25.10 11.91
C PRO A 39 -8.98 -25.51 10.71
N VAL A 40 -10.30 -25.27 10.76
CA VAL A 40 -11.24 -25.61 9.67
C VAL A 40 -11.34 -24.47 8.65
N VAL A 41 -11.10 -23.23 9.08
CA VAL A 41 -11.18 -22.03 8.22
C VAL A 41 -10.31 -22.13 6.95
N PRO A 42 -9.02 -22.54 7.01
CA PRO A 42 -8.21 -22.70 5.80
C PRO A 42 -8.75 -23.77 4.84
N LYS A 43 -9.47 -24.79 5.34
CA LYS A 43 -10.08 -25.82 4.50
C LYS A 43 -11.31 -25.29 3.78
N LEU A 44 -12.12 -24.48 4.47
CA LEU A 44 -13.29 -23.81 3.89
C LEU A 44 -12.88 -22.84 2.79
N ILE A 45 -11.86 -22.01 3.03
CA ILE A 45 -11.32 -21.05 2.04
C ILE A 45 -10.82 -21.78 0.78
N ASN A 46 -10.30 -23.00 0.92
CA ASN A 46 -9.90 -23.84 -0.21
C ASN A 46 -11.09 -24.53 -0.92
N GLY A 47 -12.33 -24.15 -0.61
CA GLY A 47 -13.54 -24.63 -1.28
C GLY A 47 -14.13 -25.93 -0.71
N ALA A 48 -13.74 -26.35 0.49
CA ALA A 48 -14.38 -27.49 1.15
C ALA A 48 -15.73 -27.12 1.77
N ASP A 49 -16.66 -28.07 1.81
CA ASP A 49 -17.90 -27.94 2.58
C ASP A 49 -17.64 -28.04 4.09
N LEU A 50 -18.49 -27.40 4.90
CA LEU A 50 -18.43 -27.53 6.36
C LEU A 50 -19.02 -28.88 6.76
N MET A 51 -18.22 -29.73 7.40
CA MET A 51 -18.66 -31.01 7.93
C MET A 51 -19.28 -30.86 9.32
N ILE A 52 -20.22 -31.75 9.69
CA ILE A 52 -20.90 -31.74 11.00
C ILE A 52 -19.92 -31.69 12.18
N PRO A 53 -18.82 -32.48 12.24
CA PRO A 53 -17.84 -32.38 13.33
C PRO A 53 -17.10 -31.04 13.42
N GLY A 54 -17.21 -30.19 12.39
CA GLY A 54 -16.61 -28.86 12.34
C GLY A 54 -17.52 -27.75 12.87
N VAL A 55 -18.74 -28.04 13.32
CA VAL A 55 -19.67 -27.06 13.90
C VAL A 55 -19.48 -27.02 15.41
N VAL A 56 -19.27 -25.84 15.98
CA VAL A 56 -19.05 -25.63 17.44
C VAL A 56 -20.26 -24.99 18.11
N GLN A 57 -20.84 -23.98 17.47
CA GLN A 57 -22.06 -23.29 17.90
C GLN A 57 -22.86 -22.90 16.66
N HIS A 58 -24.17 -22.85 16.77
CA HIS A 58 -25.05 -22.38 15.70
C HIS A 58 -26.17 -21.50 16.27
N ALA A 59 -26.74 -20.65 15.43
CA ALA A 59 -27.97 -19.94 15.75
C ALA A 59 -29.16 -20.91 15.88
N PRO A 60 -30.15 -20.63 16.74
CA PRO A 60 -31.35 -21.45 16.86
C PRO A 60 -32.23 -21.33 15.61
N GLY A 61 -33.04 -22.37 15.33
CA GLY A 61 -34.03 -22.36 14.26
C GLY A 61 -33.48 -22.57 12.84
N VAL A 62 -32.28 -23.15 12.71
CA VAL A 62 -31.68 -23.42 11.39
C VAL A 62 -32.34 -24.61 10.70
N SER A 63 -32.83 -24.40 9.47
CA SER A 63 -33.51 -25.41 8.65
C SER A 63 -32.68 -25.86 7.45
N GLU A 64 -32.90 -27.08 6.96
CA GLU A 64 -32.25 -27.58 5.74
C GLU A 64 -32.54 -26.64 4.55
N GLY A 65 -31.50 -26.32 3.77
CA GLY A 65 -31.58 -25.40 2.64
C GLY A 65 -31.52 -23.91 2.99
N GLN A 66 -31.61 -23.53 4.26
CA GLN A 66 -31.49 -22.13 4.71
C GLN A 66 -30.11 -21.55 4.42
N LEU A 67 -30.06 -20.28 4.02
CA LEU A 67 -28.80 -19.54 3.90
C LEU A 67 -28.24 -19.20 5.26
N VAL A 68 -26.96 -19.51 5.46
CA VAL A 68 -26.24 -19.33 6.73
C VAL A 68 -24.86 -18.75 6.50
N ALA A 69 -24.38 -17.98 7.48
CA ALA A 69 -23.03 -17.47 7.54
C ALA A 69 -22.16 -18.39 8.42
N VAL A 70 -21.00 -18.80 7.92
CA VAL A 70 -20.00 -19.52 8.72
C VAL A 70 -19.00 -18.52 9.28
N THR A 71 -18.77 -18.57 10.58
CA THR A 71 -17.89 -17.68 11.34
C THR A 71 -16.80 -18.48 12.03
N GLN A 72 -15.68 -17.84 12.37
CA GLN A 72 -14.68 -18.47 13.23
C GLN A 72 -15.15 -18.44 14.69
N TYR A 73 -15.10 -19.58 15.35
CA TYR A 73 -15.43 -19.71 16.77
C TYR A 73 -14.43 -18.93 17.65
N ASN A 74 -14.95 -18.03 18.48
CA ASN A 74 -14.22 -17.42 19.60
C ASN A 74 -15.06 -17.54 20.86
N LYS A 75 -14.41 -17.81 22.01
CA LYS A 75 -15.09 -18.18 23.26
C LYS A 75 -16.11 -17.16 23.78
N GLU A 76 -15.96 -15.87 23.45
CA GLU A 76 -16.76 -14.77 24.01
C GLU A 76 -17.21 -13.74 22.96
N LYS A 77 -16.91 -13.96 21.67
CA LYS A 77 -17.14 -13.00 20.59
C LYS A 77 -17.55 -13.71 19.32
N LEU A 78 -18.47 -13.13 18.55
CA LEU A 78 -18.79 -13.65 17.23
C LEU A 78 -17.71 -13.19 16.25
N GLY A 79 -17.06 -14.16 15.59
CA GLY A 79 -16.12 -13.86 14.51
C GLY A 79 -16.85 -13.31 13.28
N PHE A 80 -16.14 -12.56 12.44
CA PHE A 80 -16.71 -12.11 11.16
C PHE A 80 -17.00 -13.32 10.24
N PRO A 81 -18.05 -13.24 9.39
CA PRO A 81 -18.35 -14.29 8.43
C PRO A 81 -17.17 -14.59 7.49
N VAL A 82 -16.72 -15.84 7.47
CA VAL A 82 -15.64 -16.35 6.60
C VAL A 82 -16.17 -17.07 5.37
N ALA A 83 -17.41 -17.58 5.43
CA ALA A 83 -18.09 -18.20 4.31
C ALA A 83 -19.61 -17.98 4.39
N VAL A 84 -20.29 -18.10 3.26
CA VAL A 84 -21.74 -18.18 3.14
C VAL A 84 -22.11 -19.47 2.41
N GLY A 85 -23.14 -20.15 2.90
CA GLY A 85 -23.55 -21.43 2.35
C GLY A 85 -25.01 -21.77 2.66
N ARG A 86 -25.43 -22.95 2.22
CA ARG A 86 -26.76 -23.50 2.51
C ARG A 86 -26.66 -24.67 3.47
N MET A 87 -27.52 -24.70 4.47
CA MET A 87 -27.66 -25.82 5.38
C MET A 87 -27.93 -27.12 4.62
N ALA A 88 -27.19 -28.17 4.96
CA ALA A 88 -27.37 -29.53 4.42
C ALA A 88 -28.17 -30.44 5.36
N VAL A 89 -28.39 -29.99 6.60
CA VAL A 89 -29.12 -30.71 7.66
C VAL A 89 -29.97 -29.72 8.45
N ASP A 90 -30.91 -30.25 9.23
CA ASP A 90 -31.73 -29.47 10.17
C ASP A 90 -31.04 -29.32 11.55
N GLU A 91 -31.57 -28.41 12.37
CA GLU A 91 -31.14 -28.20 13.75
C GLU A 91 -31.19 -29.49 14.60
N GLY A 92 -32.20 -30.34 14.39
CA GLY A 92 -32.33 -31.61 15.11
C GLY A 92 -31.18 -32.58 14.85
N THR A 93 -30.61 -32.58 13.64
CA THR A 93 -29.44 -33.40 13.31
C THR A 93 -28.15 -32.83 13.87
N LEU A 94 -28.01 -31.51 13.93
CA LEU A 94 -26.88 -30.86 14.62
C LEU A 94 -26.90 -31.14 16.13
N ALA A 95 -28.06 -31.03 16.78
CA ALA A 95 -28.21 -31.32 18.20
C ALA A 95 -27.89 -32.80 18.53
N ARG A 96 -28.27 -33.74 17.66
CA ARG A 96 -27.89 -35.15 17.81
C ARG A 96 -26.40 -35.40 17.63
N ALA A 97 -25.74 -34.62 16.78
CA ALA A 97 -24.30 -34.73 16.53
C ALA A 97 -23.45 -34.31 17.74
N GLU A 98 -24.00 -33.53 18.67
CA GLU A 98 -23.32 -33.22 19.94
C GLU A 98 -23.25 -34.44 20.88
N GLN A 99 -24.19 -35.38 20.74
CA GLN A 99 -24.33 -36.54 21.61
C GLN A 99 -23.83 -37.85 20.98
N VAL A 100 -23.83 -37.93 19.65
CA VAL A 100 -23.47 -39.12 18.86
C VAL A 100 -22.55 -38.71 17.71
N ASP A 101 -21.57 -39.55 17.35
CA ASP A 101 -20.66 -39.30 16.20
C ASP A 101 -21.40 -39.40 14.86
N VAL A 102 -22.09 -38.31 14.48
CA VAL A 102 -22.81 -38.19 13.21
C VAL A 102 -21.87 -37.60 12.15
N LYS A 103 -21.69 -38.34 11.05
CA LYS A 103 -20.86 -37.93 9.92
C LYS A 103 -21.72 -37.43 8.77
N GLY A 104 -21.34 -36.30 8.20
CA GLY A 104 -22.05 -35.68 7.10
C GLY A 104 -21.62 -34.24 6.87
N LYS A 105 -22.19 -33.63 5.83
CA LYS A 105 -22.04 -32.20 5.55
C LYS A 105 -23.05 -31.43 6.39
N ALA A 106 -22.62 -30.35 7.02
CA ALA A 106 -23.49 -29.41 7.71
C ALA A 106 -23.91 -28.25 6.81
N VAL A 107 -22.97 -27.73 6.00
CA VAL A 107 -23.21 -26.59 5.11
C VAL A 107 -22.54 -26.84 3.76
N PHE A 108 -23.30 -26.69 2.68
CA PHE A 108 -22.78 -26.55 1.33
C PHE A 108 -22.26 -25.13 1.12
N VAL A 109 -20.95 -24.99 0.96
CA VAL A 109 -20.30 -23.68 0.87
C VAL A 109 -20.47 -23.11 -0.54
N LEU A 110 -20.93 -21.85 -0.62
CA LEU A 110 -21.22 -21.18 -1.89
C LEU A 110 -20.21 -20.08 -2.22
N HIS A 111 -19.76 -19.33 -1.20
CA HIS A 111 -18.79 -18.25 -1.36
C HIS A 111 -18.00 -18.07 -0.06
N THR A 112 -16.71 -17.75 -0.17
CA THR A 112 -15.77 -17.66 0.95
C THR A 112 -14.89 -16.43 0.88
N TRP A 113 -14.34 -16.04 2.03
CA TRP A 113 -13.27 -15.05 2.10
C TRP A 113 -12.03 -15.55 1.34
N LYS A 114 -11.48 -14.71 0.46
CA LYS A 114 -10.35 -15.03 -0.46
C LYS A 114 -10.66 -15.95 -1.64
N ASP A 115 -11.93 -16.20 -1.99
CA ASP A 115 -12.23 -16.81 -3.28
C ASP A 115 -12.22 -15.81 -4.44
N VAL A 116 -12.46 -16.29 -5.66
CA VAL A 116 -12.43 -15.46 -6.87
C VAL A 116 -13.46 -14.34 -6.83
N LEU A 117 -14.65 -14.56 -6.25
CA LEU A 117 -15.68 -13.52 -6.13
C LEU A 117 -15.26 -12.45 -5.11
N TRP A 118 -14.56 -12.85 -4.04
CA TRP A 118 -13.92 -11.91 -3.12
C TRP A 118 -12.85 -11.07 -3.84
N GLU A 119 -11.99 -11.68 -4.66
CA GLU A 119 -10.92 -10.97 -5.39
C GLU A 119 -11.41 -9.92 -6.39
N MET A 120 -12.67 -10.00 -6.84
CA MET A 120 -13.28 -9.01 -7.74
C MET A 120 -13.63 -7.68 -7.05
N GLY A 121 -13.72 -7.66 -5.71
CA GLY A 121 -14.03 -6.44 -4.96
C GLY A 121 -12.89 -5.44 -4.93
N VAL A 122 -13.22 -4.14 -4.86
CA VAL A 122 -12.24 -3.05 -4.72
C VAL A 122 -11.60 -3.10 -3.32
N SER A 123 -12.34 -3.64 -2.35
CA SER A 123 -11.97 -3.85 -0.95
C SER A 123 -11.16 -5.14 -0.66
N LYS A 124 -10.57 -5.78 -1.67
CA LYS A 124 -9.86 -7.08 -1.57
C LYS A 124 -8.66 -7.16 -0.60
N GLY A 125 -8.17 -6.02 -0.11
CA GLY A 125 -7.04 -5.89 0.80
C GLY A 125 -7.40 -5.66 2.28
N LEU A 126 -8.67 -5.73 2.66
CA LEU A 126 -9.04 -5.63 4.09
C LEU A 126 -8.68 -6.91 4.85
N ASP A 127 -7.90 -6.74 5.91
CA ASP A 127 -7.68 -7.78 6.91
C ASP A 127 -8.96 -8.07 7.69
N MET A 128 -9.10 -9.32 8.16
CA MET A 128 -10.27 -9.76 8.93
C MET A 128 -10.42 -8.90 10.20
N PRO A 129 -11.56 -8.21 10.39
CA PRO A 129 -11.75 -7.32 11.54
C PRO A 129 -11.77 -8.07 12.87
N GLU A 130 -11.49 -7.37 13.98
CA GLU A 130 -11.49 -7.98 15.31
C GLU A 130 -12.89 -8.48 15.73
N PRO A 131 -13.02 -9.65 16.37
CA PRO A 131 -14.32 -10.23 16.75
C PRO A 131 -15.20 -9.29 17.58
N ARG A 132 -16.52 -9.33 17.36
CA ARG A 132 -17.52 -8.45 18.03
C ARG A 132 -18.17 -9.14 19.23
N ALA A 133 -18.51 -8.38 20.28
CA ALA A 133 -19.29 -8.89 21.41
C ALA A 133 -20.72 -9.24 20.99
N ILE A 134 -21.26 -10.35 21.51
CA ILE A 134 -22.62 -10.82 21.24
C ILE A 134 -23.59 -10.01 22.11
N GLU A 135 -24.47 -9.21 21.50
CA GLU A 135 -25.64 -8.68 22.21
C GLU A 135 -26.79 -9.70 22.10
N PRO A 136 -27.44 -10.10 23.21
CA PRO A 136 -28.54 -11.05 23.16
C PRO A 136 -29.73 -10.43 22.40
N ALA A 137 -30.30 -11.20 21.47
CA ALA A 137 -31.45 -10.83 20.68
C ALA A 137 -32.62 -10.44 21.58
N SER A 138 -32.99 -9.15 21.57
CA SER A 138 -34.26 -8.68 22.09
C SER A 138 -35.37 -9.09 21.12
N ASP A 139 -36.33 -9.85 21.63
CA ASP A 139 -37.58 -10.23 20.98
C ASP A 139 -38.21 -9.03 20.25
N VAL A 140 -38.49 -9.21 18.96
CA VAL A 140 -39.33 -8.31 18.18
C VAL A 140 -40.75 -8.89 18.22
N PRO A 141 -41.74 -8.22 18.83
CA PRO A 141 -43.13 -8.55 18.58
C PRO A 141 -43.50 -8.08 17.18
N THR A 142 -44.07 -9.03 16.45
CA THR A 142 -44.77 -8.92 15.17
C THR A 142 -45.80 -7.79 15.16
N GLU A 143 -45.70 -6.89 14.18
CA GLU A 143 -46.87 -6.20 13.61
C GLU A 143 -46.76 -6.20 12.08
N GLU A 144 -47.81 -6.73 11.45
CA GLU A 144 -48.06 -6.78 10.00
C GLU A 144 -48.58 -5.42 9.46
N PRO A 145 -48.63 -5.24 8.13
CA PRO A 145 -48.42 -3.94 7.47
C PRO A 145 -49.72 -3.22 7.10
N GLU A 146 -49.66 -1.89 6.95
CA GLU A 146 -50.59 -1.16 6.08
C GLU A 146 -49.89 -0.13 5.19
N ASN A 147 -50.32 -0.17 3.93
CA ASN A 147 -50.10 0.73 2.80
C ASN A 147 -50.15 2.23 3.14
N ASP A 148 -49.31 3.04 2.49
CA ASP A 148 -49.76 3.72 1.26
C ASP A 148 -48.61 4.46 0.55
N ALA A 149 -48.66 4.37 -0.77
CA ALA A 149 -47.70 4.90 -1.71
C ALA A 149 -48.13 6.27 -2.26
N GLU A 150 -47.14 7.03 -2.72
CA GLU A 150 -47.21 8.07 -3.77
C GLU A 150 -47.87 9.42 -3.39
N HIS A 151 -47.45 10.58 -3.88
CA HIS A 151 -46.80 10.89 -5.14
C HIS A 151 -46.02 12.21 -5.05
N ALA A 152 -44.98 12.30 -5.85
CA ALA A 152 -44.22 13.51 -6.14
C ALA A 152 -44.93 14.39 -7.18
N GLN A 153 -44.67 15.71 -7.12
CA GLN A 153 -44.59 16.71 -8.21
C GLN A 153 -44.53 18.08 -7.52
N GLY A 154 -43.58 19.00 -7.75
CA GLY A 154 -42.94 19.39 -8.99
C GLY A 154 -43.66 20.64 -9.53
N THR A 155 -43.13 21.85 -9.29
CA THR A 155 -43.33 23.01 -10.19
C THR A 155 -42.40 24.16 -9.90
N VAL A 156 -42.02 24.79 -11.01
CA VAL A 156 -41.02 25.83 -11.25
C VAL A 156 -41.68 27.20 -11.10
N ASN A 157 -40.96 28.22 -10.61
CA ASN A 157 -41.01 29.55 -11.26
C ASN A 157 -39.87 30.49 -10.86
N GLN A 158 -39.42 31.20 -11.89
CA GLN A 158 -38.28 32.12 -11.97
C GLN A 158 -38.63 33.54 -11.44
N ALA A 159 -37.60 34.23 -10.95
CA ALA A 159 -37.07 35.50 -11.50
C ALA A 159 -36.81 36.64 -10.48
N SER A 160 -35.51 36.96 -10.38
CA SER A 160 -34.88 38.29 -10.25
C SER A 160 -35.12 39.18 -9.01
N ALA A 161 -34.05 39.42 -8.23
CA ALA A 161 -33.28 40.67 -8.28
C ALA A 161 -32.13 40.69 -7.23
N ASN A 162 -30.96 41.12 -7.69
CA ASN A 162 -29.81 41.75 -6.99
C ASN A 162 -29.71 41.73 -5.45
N GLY A 163 -28.52 41.34 -4.95
CA GLY A 163 -28.03 41.78 -3.65
C GLY A 163 -26.86 40.97 -3.12
N ILE A 164 -25.68 41.57 -3.09
CA ILE A 164 -24.40 41.02 -2.63
C ILE A 164 -24.40 40.85 -1.09
N SER A 165 -23.86 39.71 -0.64
CA SER A 165 -23.07 39.50 0.60
C SER A 165 -23.59 38.45 1.61
N ALA A 166 -22.62 37.68 2.12
CA ALA A 166 -22.62 36.82 3.30
C ALA A 166 -23.13 35.37 3.18
N GLN A 167 -22.18 34.44 3.33
CA GLN A 167 -22.37 33.03 3.67
C GLN A 167 -21.26 32.66 4.70
N PRO A 168 -21.41 31.60 5.49
CA PRO A 168 -22.33 31.55 6.63
C PRO A 168 -21.63 31.11 7.93
N GLU A 169 -22.27 31.40 9.05
CA GLU A 169 -21.96 30.80 10.35
C GLU A 169 -22.37 29.32 10.37
N SER A 170 -21.43 28.44 10.65
CA SER A 170 -21.68 27.06 11.06
C SER A 170 -21.55 26.95 12.58
N LYS A 171 -22.67 26.67 13.25
CA LYS A 171 -22.74 26.23 14.65
C LYS A 171 -22.00 24.89 14.80
N ALA A 172 -21.11 24.81 15.79
CA ALA A 172 -20.63 23.55 16.36
C ALA A 172 -20.63 23.65 17.90
N THR A 173 -21.59 22.94 18.47
CA THR A 173 -21.58 22.16 19.72
C THR A 173 -20.46 22.37 20.76
N GLU A 174 -20.92 22.68 21.98
CA GLU A 174 -20.20 22.61 23.25
C GLU A 174 -19.74 21.18 23.59
N GLY A 175 -18.50 21.06 24.07
CA GLY A 175 -17.93 19.87 24.71
C GLY A 175 -16.82 20.32 25.68
N ALA A 176 -16.90 19.86 26.92
CA ALA A 176 -16.29 20.47 28.11
C ALA A 176 -14.84 20.06 28.43
N GLY A 177 -14.05 21.05 28.92
CA GLY A 177 -12.93 20.93 29.89
C GLY A 177 -11.51 21.27 29.37
N PRO A 178 -10.56 21.75 30.21
CA PRO A 178 -10.61 22.71 31.32
C PRO A 178 -10.01 24.10 30.93
N SER A 179 -10.51 25.16 31.55
CA SER A 179 -10.17 26.56 31.23
C SER A 179 -8.80 26.99 31.74
N SER A 180 -7.88 27.30 30.81
CA SER A 180 -6.86 28.33 31.05
C SER A 180 -7.57 29.69 31.19
N PRO A 181 -7.08 30.61 32.04
CA PRO A 181 -7.73 31.91 32.21
C PRO A 181 -7.80 32.64 30.86
N PRO A 182 -8.92 33.32 30.53
CA PRO A 182 -9.02 34.04 29.28
C PRO A 182 -7.94 35.12 29.24
N LEU A 183 -7.12 35.09 28.17
CA LEU A 183 -6.09 36.11 27.93
C LEU A 183 -6.72 37.49 27.98
N THR A 184 -6.14 38.40 28.75
CA THR A 184 -6.63 39.77 28.81
C THR A 184 -6.27 40.51 27.51
N PRO A 185 -7.03 41.54 27.10
CA PRO A 185 -6.67 42.36 25.95
C PRO A 185 -5.27 42.98 26.04
N GLU A 186 -4.79 43.23 27.26
CA GLU A 186 -3.45 43.69 27.58
C GLU A 186 -2.40 42.62 27.25
N ASP A 187 -2.65 41.35 27.61
CA ASP A 187 -1.76 40.23 27.31
C ASP A 187 -1.66 40.00 25.79
N VAL A 188 -2.78 40.07 25.07
CA VAL A 188 -2.80 39.97 23.59
C VAL A 188 -1.98 41.09 22.96
N SER A 189 -2.09 42.32 23.48
CA SER A 189 -1.33 43.47 23.00
C SER A 189 0.17 43.29 23.24
N ARG A 190 0.54 42.73 24.39
CA ARG A 190 1.93 42.37 24.71
C ARG A 190 2.47 41.30 23.78
N PHE A 191 1.73 40.24 23.49
CA PHE A 191 2.17 39.19 22.56
C PHE A 191 2.33 39.67 21.13
N LEU A 192 1.46 40.58 20.67
CA LEU A 192 1.61 41.21 19.35
C LEU A 192 2.83 42.13 19.29
N ARG A 193 3.15 42.82 20.39
CA ARG A 193 4.38 43.62 20.52
C ARG A 193 5.62 42.73 20.52
N ASP A 194 5.61 41.64 21.28
CA ASP A 194 6.71 40.66 21.32
C ASP A 194 6.91 40.02 19.93
N ALA A 195 5.83 39.74 19.19
CA ALA A 195 5.89 39.27 17.81
C ALA A 195 6.57 40.29 16.86
N LEU A 196 6.27 41.57 17.02
CA LEU A 196 6.94 42.63 16.26
C LEU A 196 8.44 42.74 16.62
N LEU A 197 8.80 42.65 17.91
CA LEU A 197 10.19 42.66 18.36
C LEU A 197 10.96 41.44 17.83
N GLN A 198 10.34 40.27 17.86
CA GLN A 198 10.88 39.04 17.27
C GLN A 198 11.10 39.19 15.76
N ALA A 199 10.14 39.75 15.04
CA ALA A 199 10.26 40.03 13.60
C ALA A 199 11.41 41.02 13.33
N LEU A 200 11.55 42.06 14.16
CA LEU A 200 12.64 43.04 14.08
C LEU A 200 14.02 42.44 14.29
N GLN A 201 14.16 41.46 15.20
CA GLN A 201 15.43 40.76 15.45
C GLN A 201 15.81 39.74 14.38
N THR A 202 14.83 39.11 13.71
CA THR A 202 15.08 37.91 12.89
C THR A 202 14.92 38.17 11.39
N THR A 203 13.74 38.63 10.97
CA THR A 203 13.36 38.72 9.55
C THR A 203 13.51 40.12 9.00
N LEU A 204 13.19 41.15 9.78
CA LEU A 204 13.21 42.54 9.32
C LEU A 204 14.61 43.16 9.40
N VAL A 205 15.54 42.60 10.19
CA VAL A 205 16.95 43.04 10.25
C VAL A 205 17.70 42.75 8.95
N SER A 206 17.31 41.69 8.22
CA SER A 206 17.96 41.25 6.98
C SER A 206 17.31 41.85 5.73
N LEU A 207 16.24 42.64 5.86
CA LEU A 207 15.58 43.29 4.74
C LEU A 207 16.39 44.48 4.21
N PRO A 208 16.59 44.59 2.88
CA PRO A 208 17.23 45.76 2.29
C PRO A 208 16.32 47.00 2.36
N PRO A 209 16.88 48.23 2.41
CA PRO A 209 16.09 49.47 2.39
C PRO A 209 15.14 49.61 1.18
N SER A 210 15.46 48.93 0.07
CA SER A 210 14.63 48.88 -1.13
C SER A 210 13.32 48.09 -0.97
N ALA A 211 13.16 47.33 0.11
CA ALA A 211 11.92 46.63 0.42
C ALA A 211 10.81 47.57 0.93
N PHE A 212 11.15 48.81 1.31
CA PHE A 212 10.19 49.82 1.79
C PHE A 212 9.82 50.80 0.66
N PRO A 213 8.56 51.27 0.59
CA PRO A 213 7.48 51.13 1.59
C PRO A 213 6.68 49.81 1.49
N ILE A 214 6.35 49.21 2.64
CA ILE A 214 5.53 47.99 2.75
C ILE A 214 4.11 48.36 3.22
N PRO A 215 3.03 47.93 2.55
CA PRO A 215 1.66 48.12 3.03
C PRO A 215 1.42 47.49 4.41
N ALA A 216 0.63 48.15 5.27
CA ALA A 216 0.36 47.66 6.63
C ALA A 216 -0.25 46.24 6.66
N SER A 217 -1.10 45.89 5.69
CA SER A 217 -1.71 44.56 5.57
C SER A 217 -0.66 43.48 5.28
N THR A 218 0.24 43.72 4.31
CA THR A 218 1.36 42.82 3.98
C THR A 218 2.36 42.73 5.13
N PHE A 219 2.65 43.85 5.79
CA PHE A 219 3.54 43.88 6.95
C PHE A 219 3.00 43.03 8.10
N TRP A 220 1.70 43.15 8.35
CA TRP A 220 0.97 42.38 9.36
C TRP A 220 0.99 40.87 9.07
N SER A 221 0.58 40.47 7.87
CA SER A 221 0.46 39.05 7.50
C SER A 221 1.79 38.34 7.35
N SER A 222 2.82 39.03 6.84
CA SER A 222 4.08 38.39 6.45
C SER A 222 5.15 38.41 7.55
N TYR A 223 5.06 39.33 8.52
CA TYR A 223 6.10 39.51 9.52
C TYR A 223 5.59 39.44 10.95
N ILE A 224 4.42 40.01 11.26
CA ILE A 224 3.90 40.01 12.64
C ILE A 224 3.20 38.69 12.96
N LEU A 225 2.23 38.26 12.16
CA LEU A 225 1.49 37.00 12.41
C LEU A 225 2.38 35.75 12.51
N PRO A 226 3.39 35.57 11.64
CA PRO A 226 4.26 34.38 11.70
C PRO A 226 5.24 34.40 12.89
N ALA A 227 5.54 35.58 13.43
CA ALA A 227 6.48 35.77 14.55
C ALA A 227 5.80 35.70 15.93
N ARG A 228 4.51 35.36 16.00
CA ARG A 228 3.77 35.25 17.25
C ARG A 228 4.30 34.13 18.14
N PRO A 229 4.28 34.31 19.47
CA PRO A 229 4.69 33.28 20.41
C PRO A 229 3.72 32.11 20.40
N VAL A 230 4.26 30.89 20.41
CA VAL A 230 3.48 29.65 20.52
C VAL A 230 3.12 29.33 21.97
N HIS A 231 3.86 29.86 22.95
CA HIS A 231 3.65 29.58 24.37
C HIS A 231 3.51 30.89 25.15
N ALA A 232 2.64 30.89 26.17
CA ALA A 232 2.58 31.99 27.12
C ALA A 232 3.86 32.04 27.97
N PRO A 233 4.33 33.22 28.41
CA PRO A 233 5.47 33.33 29.32
C PRO A 233 5.20 32.54 30.62
N GLY A 234 5.92 31.44 30.82
CA GLY A 234 5.76 30.55 31.98
C GLY A 234 4.75 29.41 31.81
N GLY A 235 4.02 29.35 30.69
CA GLY A 235 3.11 28.25 30.34
C GLY A 235 3.79 27.23 29.43
N ARG A 236 3.55 25.93 29.68
CA ARG A 236 4.01 24.83 28.79
C ARG A 236 3.01 24.50 27.68
N GLU A 237 1.79 25.05 27.75
CA GLU A 237 0.75 24.75 26.77
C GLU A 237 0.83 25.69 25.55
N PRO A 238 0.62 25.15 24.33
CA PRO A 238 0.52 25.96 23.12
C PRO A 238 -0.69 26.90 23.20
N LEU A 239 -0.47 28.19 22.96
CA LEU A 239 -1.52 29.17 22.74
C LEU A 239 -2.12 28.96 21.35
N ASP A 240 -3.45 29.00 21.24
CA ASP A 240 -4.12 29.02 19.94
C ASP A 240 -3.73 30.34 19.20
N PRO A 241 -3.11 30.25 18.00
CA PRO A 241 -2.77 31.42 17.21
C PRO A 241 -3.97 32.29 16.83
N SER A 242 -5.19 31.78 16.87
CA SER A 242 -6.42 32.54 16.59
C SER A 242 -6.74 33.58 17.68
N VAL A 243 -6.32 33.31 18.91
CA VAL A 243 -6.60 34.15 20.09
C VAL A 243 -5.69 35.38 20.15
N ILE A 244 -4.49 35.30 19.56
CA ILE A 244 -3.53 36.41 19.45
C ILE A 244 -3.82 37.21 18.16
N ASP A 245 -5.02 37.75 18.05
CA ASP A 245 -5.46 38.65 16.96
C ASP A 245 -5.56 40.09 17.47
N VAL A 246 -5.31 41.06 16.60
CA VAL A 246 -5.49 42.48 16.91
C VAL A 246 -6.93 42.82 17.32
N ARG A 247 -7.93 42.05 16.90
CA ARG A 247 -9.33 42.18 17.33
C ARG A 247 -9.51 42.01 18.84
N HIS A 248 -8.68 41.16 19.44
CA HIS A 248 -8.69 40.88 20.88
C HIS A 248 -7.68 41.74 21.65
N SER A 249 -6.92 42.61 20.98
CA SER A 249 -5.99 43.54 21.61
C SER A 249 -6.67 44.83 22.09
N THR A 250 -6.02 45.57 22.99
CA THR A 250 -6.43 46.92 23.43
C THR A 250 -6.55 47.93 22.28
N HIS A 251 -5.89 47.67 21.15
CA HIS A 251 -5.88 48.55 19.98
C HIS A 251 -7.02 48.27 18.98
N LYS A 252 -7.66 47.09 19.06
CA LYS A 252 -8.83 46.66 18.25
C LYS A 252 -8.68 46.68 16.72
N SER A 253 -7.57 47.19 16.18
CA SER A 253 -7.27 47.27 14.74
C SER A 253 -5.77 47.33 14.46
N VAL A 254 -5.34 46.77 13.32
CA VAL A 254 -3.93 46.78 12.85
C VAL A 254 -3.38 48.21 12.77
N LYS A 255 -4.20 49.14 12.27
CA LYS A 255 -3.83 50.56 12.12
C LYS A 255 -3.52 51.21 13.45
N ALA A 256 -4.33 50.97 14.48
CA ALA A 256 -4.11 51.53 15.82
C ALA A 256 -2.87 50.92 16.49
N PHE A 257 -2.67 49.61 16.36
CA PHE A 257 -1.50 48.92 16.90
C PHE A 257 -0.19 49.41 16.27
N LEU A 258 -0.13 49.52 14.93
CA LEU A 258 1.07 50.01 14.25
C LEU A 258 1.36 51.47 14.62
N LYS A 259 0.34 52.33 14.77
CA LYS A 259 0.53 53.72 15.23
C LYS A 259 1.10 53.79 16.65
N ALA A 260 0.68 52.89 17.55
CA ALA A 260 1.28 52.77 18.88
C ALA A 260 2.76 52.37 18.79
N CYS A 261 3.09 51.36 17.98
CA CYS A 261 4.48 50.92 17.78
C CYS A 261 5.36 51.99 17.10
N ALA A 262 4.76 52.85 16.27
CA ALA A 262 5.46 53.98 15.67
C ALA A 262 5.74 55.11 16.67
N LYS A 263 4.82 55.37 17.60
CA LYS A 263 5.03 56.29 18.73
C LYS A 263 6.16 55.83 19.65
N ASP A 264 6.29 54.51 19.82
CA ASP A 264 7.36 53.87 20.59
C ASP A 264 8.70 53.80 19.83
N GLY A 265 8.78 54.34 18.61
CA GLY A 265 10.03 54.43 17.85
C GLY A 265 10.48 53.12 17.18
N LEU A 266 9.65 52.07 17.16
CA LEU A 266 10.00 50.76 16.58
C LEU A 266 9.90 50.75 15.05
N ILE A 267 8.95 51.51 14.49
CA ILE A 267 8.66 51.58 13.05
C ILE A 267 8.31 53.02 12.63
N LYS A 268 8.48 53.35 11.34
CA LYS A 268 8.07 54.64 10.76
C LYS A 268 6.90 54.46 9.80
N LEU A 269 5.80 55.15 10.05
CA LEU A 269 4.59 55.07 9.23
C LEU A 269 4.38 56.31 8.37
N LYS A 270 3.70 56.13 7.24
CA LYS A 270 3.19 57.20 6.38
C LYS A 270 1.74 56.89 6.02
N ASP A 271 0.83 57.84 6.22
CA ASP A 271 -0.54 57.73 5.75
C ASP A 271 -0.59 57.97 4.22
N THR A 272 -1.32 57.13 3.49
CA THR A 272 -1.57 57.32 2.06
C THR A 272 -2.91 58.02 1.83
N LYS A 273 -3.09 58.63 0.65
CA LYS A 273 -4.28 59.44 0.30
C LYS A 273 -5.60 58.65 0.19
N GLY A 274 -5.66 57.41 0.69
CA GLY A 274 -6.85 56.55 0.72
C GLY A 274 -7.21 56.02 2.12
N GLY A 275 -6.57 56.52 3.18
CA GLY A 275 -6.83 56.08 4.56
C GLY A 275 -6.01 54.85 5.01
N ASP A 276 -5.26 54.25 4.10
CA ASP A 276 -4.31 53.17 4.38
C ASP A 276 -2.98 53.71 4.95
N VAL A 277 -2.26 52.81 5.62
CA VAL A 277 -0.96 53.12 6.24
C VAL A 277 0.12 52.24 5.61
N VAL A 278 1.28 52.84 5.32
CA VAL A 278 2.45 52.11 4.85
C VAL A 278 3.60 52.24 5.86
N VAL A 279 4.33 51.15 6.07
CA VAL A 279 5.59 51.12 6.84
C VAL A 279 6.70 51.56 5.91
N THR A 280 7.41 52.63 6.27
CA THR A 280 8.45 53.27 5.46
C THR A 280 9.86 52.98 5.95
N ALA A 281 10.00 52.64 7.24
CA ALA A 281 11.25 52.19 7.82
C ALA A 281 10.97 51.38 9.08
N VAL A 282 11.91 50.51 9.44
CA VAL A 282 11.94 49.73 10.68
C VAL A 282 13.24 50.03 11.42
N PHE A 283 13.25 49.91 12.75
CA PHE A 283 14.43 50.24 13.57
C PHE A 283 14.91 49.03 14.40
N PRO A 284 15.66 48.09 13.81
CA PRO A 284 16.13 46.88 14.51
C PRO A 284 17.14 47.14 15.64
N LYS A 285 17.78 48.31 15.68
CA LYS A 285 18.79 48.68 16.70
C LYS A 285 18.19 49.34 17.96
N HIS A 286 16.87 49.32 18.11
CA HIS A 286 16.19 49.96 19.23
C HIS A 286 16.45 49.20 20.56
N PRO A 287 16.58 49.88 21.74
CA PRO A 287 16.86 49.21 23.01
C PRO A 287 15.88 48.09 23.37
N HIS A 288 14.58 48.31 23.15
CA HIS A 288 13.55 47.27 23.36
C HIS A 288 13.70 46.06 22.44
N VAL A 289 14.31 46.22 21.27
CA VAL A 289 14.62 45.10 20.37
C VAL A 289 15.87 44.39 20.88
N ALA A 290 16.85 45.07 21.46
CA ALA A 290 18.04 44.43 22.03
C ALA A 290 17.74 43.63 23.31
N GLU A 291 16.78 44.08 24.12
CA GLU A 291 16.37 43.42 25.37
C GLU A 291 15.40 42.24 25.16
N HIS A 292 14.80 42.11 23.96
CA HIS A 292 13.84 41.06 23.64
C HIS A 292 14.50 39.67 23.62
N ARG A 293 13.91 38.71 24.32
CA ARG A 293 14.36 37.30 24.31
C ARG A 293 13.61 36.55 23.22
N GLN A 294 14.35 35.88 22.34
CA GLN A 294 13.76 35.12 21.26
C GLN A 294 12.85 34.00 21.78
N HIS A 295 11.65 33.89 21.19
CA HIS A 295 10.66 32.87 21.52
C HIS A 295 10.37 31.96 20.32
N HIS A 296 9.85 30.76 20.60
CA HIS A 296 9.46 29.81 19.56
C HIS A 296 8.23 30.34 18.81
N THR A 297 8.36 30.45 17.48
CA THR A 297 7.36 31.12 16.63
C THR A 297 6.41 30.13 15.95
N VAL A 298 5.22 30.60 15.59
CA VAL A 298 4.24 29.81 14.82
C VAL A 298 4.86 29.34 13.50
N LYS A 299 5.64 30.19 12.81
CA LYS A 299 6.36 29.84 11.58
C LYS A 299 7.33 28.67 11.76
N GLU A 300 8.03 28.59 12.88
CA GLU A 300 8.97 27.50 13.17
C GLU A 300 8.25 26.17 13.43
N VAL A 301 7.09 26.21 14.09
CA VAL A 301 6.24 25.03 14.29
C VAL A 301 5.69 24.53 12.97
N GLU A 302 5.10 25.41 12.16
CA GLU A 302 4.56 25.06 10.84
C GLU A 302 5.65 24.50 9.91
N LEU A 303 6.84 25.10 9.90
CA LEU A 303 7.97 24.59 9.10
C LEU A 303 8.46 23.23 9.59
N LYS A 304 8.46 22.99 10.91
CA LYS A 304 8.84 21.70 11.49
C LYS A 304 7.79 20.63 11.20
N GLN A 305 6.50 20.98 11.25
CA GLN A 305 5.40 20.08 10.86
C GLN A 305 5.48 19.71 9.39
N GLN A 306 5.65 20.68 8.48
CA GLN A 306 5.80 20.42 7.05
C GLN A 306 7.01 19.50 6.76
N LYS A 307 8.14 19.72 7.44
CA LYS A 307 9.31 18.84 7.30
C LYS A 307 9.05 17.43 7.84
N ALA A 308 8.32 17.30 8.94
CA ALA A 308 7.95 16.00 9.50
C ALA A 308 6.98 15.25 8.57
N GLU A 309 5.98 15.94 8.01
CA GLU A 309 5.03 15.37 7.04
C GLU A 309 5.74 14.96 5.72
N ASP A 310 6.66 15.78 5.22
CA ASP A 310 7.48 15.43 4.05
C ASP A 310 8.39 14.23 4.32
N GLN A 311 8.96 14.14 5.52
CA GLN A 311 9.77 13.00 5.93
C GLN A 311 8.92 11.73 6.06
N GLU A 312 7.77 11.81 6.72
CA GLU A 312 6.84 10.70 6.87
C GLU A 312 6.33 10.19 5.51
N ARG A 313 6.01 11.10 4.58
CA ARG A 313 5.62 10.72 3.21
C ARG A 313 6.74 9.97 2.50
N ARG A 314 7.99 10.44 2.60
CA ARG A 314 9.15 9.76 2.00
C ARG A 314 9.41 8.41 2.64
N GLU A 315 9.28 8.30 3.96
CA GLU A 315 9.44 7.04 4.69
C GLU A 315 8.40 6.01 4.24
N LYS A 316 7.12 6.41 4.16
CA LYS A 316 6.03 5.57 3.62
C LYS A 316 6.31 5.11 2.18
N GLU A 317 6.71 6.02 1.28
CA GLU A 317 7.07 5.68 -0.10
C GLU A 317 8.26 4.69 -0.17
N THR A 318 9.25 4.81 0.71
CA THR A 318 10.37 3.86 0.77
C THR A 318 9.99 2.51 1.34
N GLU A 319 9.09 2.47 2.31
CA GLU A 319 8.61 1.24 2.92
C GLU A 319 7.73 0.45 1.93
N GLU A 320 6.84 1.12 1.20
CA GLU A 320 6.05 0.50 0.12
C GLU A 320 6.93 -0.06 -0.99
N LYS A 321 8.01 0.64 -1.35
CA LYS A 321 8.98 0.14 -2.35
C LYS A 321 9.71 -1.11 -1.87
N ARG A 322 10.08 -1.19 -0.59
CA ARG A 322 10.70 -2.39 0.00
C ARG A 322 9.73 -3.57 0.03
N LYS A 323 8.49 -3.32 0.44
CA LYS A 323 7.44 -4.37 0.48
C LYS A 323 7.20 -4.99 -0.90
N ASN A 324 7.29 -4.19 -1.95
CA ASN A 324 7.09 -4.65 -3.32
C ASN A 324 8.37 -5.22 -3.96
N GLU A 325 9.52 -5.25 -3.28
CA GLU A 325 10.78 -5.72 -3.86
C GLU A 325 10.78 -7.24 -4.07
N ILE A 326 11.03 -7.66 -5.31
CA ILE A 326 10.98 -9.06 -5.71
C ILE A 326 12.36 -9.69 -5.56
N HIS A 327 12.49 -10.56 -4.57
CA HIS A 327 13.68 -11.35 -4.33
C HIS A 327 13.62 -12.67 -5.09
N ILE A 328 14.58 -12.86 -6.00
CA ILE A 328 14.65 -14.03 -6.87
C ILE A 328 15.90 -14.83 -6.56
N THR A 329 15.70 -16.10 -6.20
CA THR A 329 16.76 -17.06 -5.93
C THR A 329 16.71 -18.18 -6.95
N GLU A 330 17.81 -18.37 -7.68
CA GLU A 330 17.97 -19.54 -8.55
C GLU A 330 18.44 -20.74 -7.72
N LEU A 331 17.83 -21.90 -7.97
CA LEU A 331 18.06 -23.13 -7.24
C LEU A 331 18.32 -24.29 -8.21
N TRP A 332 19.10 -25.28 -7.78
CA TRP A 332 19.39 -26.47 -8.57
C TRP A 332 19.15 -27.72 -7.76
N LYS A 333 18.43 -28.66 -8.37
CA LYS A 333 18.18 -29.99 -7.80
C LYS A 333 19.04 -31.03 -8.50
N PRO A 334 19.73 -31.91 -7.75
CA PRO A 334 20.42 -33.07 -8.32
C PRO A 334 19.47 -33.91 -9.18
N PHE A 335 19.92 -34.29 -10.38
CA PHE A 335 19.13 -35.06 -11.33
C PHE A 335 20.00 -35.86 -12.30
N GLY A 336 19.50 -37.04 -12.69
CA GLY A 336 20.17 -37.89 -13.69
C GLY A 336 21.61 -38.23 -13.31
N THR A 337 22.56 -37.88 -14.18
CA THR A 337 23.99 -38.21 -14.02
C THR A 337 24.65 -37.49 -12.85
N THR A 338 24.06 -36.42 -12.33
CA THR A 338 24.61 -35.66 -11.20
C THR A 338 24.30 -36.31 -9.85
N LEU A 339 23.35 -37.26 -9.76
CA LEU A 339 22.94 -37.86 -8.48
C LEU A 339 24.11 -38.54 -7.73
N ASN A 340 24.93 -39.31 -8.45
CA ASN A 340 26.04 -40.05 -7.86
C ASN A 340 27.11 -39.12 -7.27
N PHE A 341 27.32 -37.95 -7.88
CA PHE A 341 28.21 -36.93 -7.35
C PHE A 341 27.73 -36.42 -5.97
N PHE A 342 26.43 -36.12 -5.83
CA PHE A 342 25.88 -35.66 -4.54
C PHE A 342 25.88 -36.75 -3.48
N ILE A 343 25.61 -38.00 -3.85
CA ILE A 343 25.72 -39.15 -2.94
C ILE A 343 27.17 -39.32 -2.47
N ALA A 344 28.14 -39.27 -3.38
CA ALA A 344 29.57 -39.38 -3.04
C ALA A 344 30.08 -38.18 -2.22
N ALA A 345 29.42 -37.02 -2.32
CA ALA A 345 29.70 -35.81 -1.55
C ALA A 345 28.98 -35.78 -0.19
N ASP A 346 28.23 -36.83 0.17
CA ASP A 346 27.42 -36.92 1.39
C ASP A 346 26.40 -35.76 1.48
N LYS A 347 25.64 -35.58 0.39
CA LYS A 347 24.59 -34.56 0.25
C LYS A 347 23.27 -35.16 -0.20
N GLU A 348 22.18 -34.50 0.16
CA GLU A 348 20.84 -34.94 -0.23
C GLU A 348 20.57 -34.75 -1.72
N THR A 349 19.89 -35.71 -2.34
CA THR A 349 19.53 -35.64 -3.76
C THR A 349 18.16 -35.02 -4.00
N SER A 350 17.34 -34.92 -2.95
CA SER A 350 16.01 -34.30 -2.98
C SER A 350 16.02 -32.79 -2.76
N GLU A 351 17.08 -32.26 -2.15
CA GLU A 351 17.24 -30.88 -1.72
C GLU A 351 17.52 -29.92 -2.90
N LEU A 352 17.26 -28.64 -2.67
CA LEU A 352 17.52 -27.56 -3.61
C LEU A 352 18.70 -26.73 -3.15
N TYR A 353 19.73 -26.65 -4.00
CA TYR A 353 20.97 -25.97 -3.69
C TYR A 353 21.06 -24.61 -4.39
N THR A 354 21.58 -23.60 -3.70
CA THR A 354 21.95 -22.32 -4.31
C THR A 354 23.28 -22.43 -5.05
N LEU A 355 23.62 -21.43 -5.86
CA LEU A 355 24.92 -21.38 -6.53
C LEU A 355 26.08 -21.36 -5.52
N SER A 356 25.89 -20.76 -4.35
CA SER A 356 26.89 -20.73 -3.29
C SER A 356 27.11 -22.13 -2.70
N ASP A 357 26.03 -22.85 -2.44
CA ASP A 357 26.09 -24.22 -1.91
C ASP A 357 26.77 -25.15 -2.91
N LEU A 358 26.41 -25.05 -4.20
CA LEU A 358 27.06 -25.83 -5.26
C LEU A 358 28.56 -25.58 -5.33
N LYS A 359 28.98 -24.32 -5.25
CA LYS A 359 30.42 -23.96 -5.24
C LYS A 359 31.12 -24.56 -4.02
N ALA A 360 30.53 -24.44 -2.83
CA ALA A 360 31.11 -24.97 -1.60
C ALA A 360 31.22 -26.51 -1.63
N ILE A 361 30.14 -27.20 -2.03
CA ILE A 361 30.10 -28.66 -2.20
C ILE A 361 31.17 -29.10 -3.20
N PHE A 362 31.23 -28.44 -4.36
CA PHE A 362 32.18 -28.77 -5.43
C PHE A 362 33.64 -28.60 -4.99
N ILE A 363 33.98 -27.48 -4.36
CA ILE A 363 35.34 -27.22 -3.87
C ILE A 363 35.72 -28.21 -2.76
N SER A 364 34.81 -28.47 -1.82
CA SER A 364 35.01 -29.44 -0.74
C SER A 364 35.26 -30.84 -1.31
N TYR A 365 34.45 -31.25 -2.28
CA TYR A 365 34.55 -32.55 -2.94
C TYR A 365 35.90 -32.74 -3.65
N ILE A 366 36.30 -31.76 -4.47
CA ILE A 366 37.57 -31.79 -5.20
C ILE A 366 38.76 -31.89 -4.23
N SER A 367 38.70 -31.15 -3.12
CA SER A 367 39.77 -31.12 -2.12
C SER A 367 39.84 -32.43 -1.33
N ALA A 368 38.69 -32.98 -0.93
CA ALA A 368 38.61 -34.25 -0.20
C ALA A 368 39.11 -35.45 -1.03
N LYS A 369 38.88 -35.42 -2.34
CA LYS A 369 39.32 -36.46 -3.29
C LYS A 369 40.69 -36.18 -3.92
N ASN A 370 41.31 -35.04 -3.57
CA ASN A 370 42.60 -34.58 -4.11
C ASN A 370 42.67 -34.58 -5.65
N LEU A 371 41.60 -34.08 -6.30
CA LEU A 371 41.44 -34.12 -7.75
C LEU A 371 42.08 -32.92 -8.47
N ILE A 372 42.77 -32.04 -7.75
CA ILE A 372 43.42 -30.86 -8.34
C ILE A 372 44.67 -31.31 -9.09
N ASN A 373 44.85 -30.83 -10.32
CA ASN A 373 46.01 -31.18 -11.11
C ASN A 373 47.30 -30.61 -10.49
N ALA A 374 48.31 -31.48 -10.30
CA ALA A 374 49.57 -31.13 -9.64
C ALA A 374 50.43 -30.13 -10.43
N GLN A 375 50.36 -30.16 -11.77
CA GLN A 375 51.12 -29.27 -12.65
C GLN A 375 50.40 -27.94 -12.86
N GLU A 376 49.08 -27.98 -13.06
CA GLU A 376 48.24 -26.80 -13.30
C GLU A 376 47.01 -26.76 -12.39
N GLN A 377 47.11 -26.03 -11.28
CA GLN A 377 46.08 -25.94 -10.22
C GLN A 377 44.71 -25.39 -10.68
N VAL A 378 44.63 -24.84 -11.89
CA VAL A 378 43.38 -24.36 -12.53
C VAL A 378 42.54 -25.54 -13.02
N TYR A 379 43.18 -26.66 -13.35
CA TYR A 379 42.54 -27.87 -13.86
C TYR A 379 42.27 -28.89 -12.75
N ILE A 380 41.22 -29.67 -12.97
CA ILE A 380 40.86 -30.82 -12.15
C ILE A 380 40.86 -32.08 -12.99
N ASN A 381 41.37 -33.18 -12.45
CA ASN A 381 41.48 -34.47 -13.10
C ASN A 381 40.15 -35.22 -12.96
N VAL A 382 39.17 -34.88 -13.79
CA VAL A 382 37.81 -35.42 -13.68
C VAL A 382 37.73 -36.93 -13.95
N ALA A 383 38.65 -37.47 -14.77
CA ALA A 383 38.69 -38.91 -15.04
C ALA A 383 39.17 -39.78 -13.86
N GLN A 384 39.70 -39.17 -12.79
CA GLN A 384 40.12 -39.90 -11.58
C GLN A 384 38.96 -40.24 -10.64
N ASP A 385 37.77 -39.69 -10.89
CA ASP A 385 36.57 -39.95 -10.09
C ASP A 385 35.34 -40.15 -11.00
N ASP A 386 34.77 -41.37 -10.98
CA ASP A 386 33.66 -41.76 -11.86
C ASP A 386 32.39 -40.92 -11.62
N ALA A 387 32.14 -40.51 -10.38
CA ALA A 387 30.95 -39.75 -10.01
C ALA A 387 31.03 -38.31 -10.54
N LEU A 388 32.18 -37.67 -10.41
CA LEU A 388 32.47 -36.37 -10.99
C LEU A 388 32.47 -36.43 -12.52
N LEU A 389 33.13 -37.44 -13.11
CA LEU A 389 33.19 -37.64 -14.56
C LEU A 389 31.78 -37.73 -15.15
N ALA A 390 30.92 -38.59 -14.59
CA ALA A 390 29.54 -38.75 -15.04
C ALA A 390 28.73 -37.43 -14.91
N ALA A 391 28.97 -36.66 -13.85
CA ALA A 391 28.25 -35.42 -13.60
C ALA A 391 28.63 -34.28 -14.56
N VAL A 392 29.86 -34.27 -15.10
CA VAL A 392 30.36 -33.20 -15.98
C VAL A 392 30.44 -33.58 -17.46
N THR A 393 30.35 -34.87 -17.79
CA THR A 393 30.44 -35.35 -19.18
C THR A 393 29.17 -35.07 -19.96
N SER A 394 29.30 -34.43 -21.13
CA SER A 394 28.19 -34.22 -22.06
C SER A 394 27.98 -35.46 -22.94
N LYS A 395 26.74 -35.69 -23.41
CA LYS A 395 26.37 -36.89 -24.20
C LYS A 395 27.21 -37.13 -25.48
N ASN A 396 27.90 -36.11 -25.98
CA ASN A 396 28.63 -36.15 -27.25
C ASN A 396 30.16 -36.11 -27.07
N GLU A 397 30.66 -36.13 -25.84
CA GLU A 397 32.11 -36.11 -25.58
C GLU A 397 32.58 -37.49 -25.11
N LEU A 398 33.71 -37.93 -25.66
CA LEU A 398 34.41 -39.13 -25.25
C LEU A 398 35.78 -38.70 -24.68
N ASN A 399 36.20 -39.34 -23.59
CA ASN A 399 37.52 -39.16 -22.95
C ASN A 399 37.79 -37.76 -22.37
N VAL A 400 36.88 -37.24 -21.54
CA VAL A 400 37.14 -36.01 -20.76
C VAL A 400 38.09 -36.35 -19.61
N GLU A 401 39.38 -36.03 -19.74
CA GLU A 401 40.39 -36.33 -18.71
C GLU A 401 40.55 -35.21 -17.68
N PHE A 402 40.60 -33.96 -18.14
CA PHE A 402 40.78 -32.78 -17.31
C PHE A 402 39.87 -31.64 -17.75
N LEU A 403 39.37 -30.88 -16.78
CA LEU A 403 38.55 -29.68 -17.02
C LEU A 403 39.03 -28.53 -16.15
N LYS A 404 38.80 -27.29 -16.60
CA LYS A 404 38.97 -26.12 -15.72
C LYS A 404 37.90 -26.15 -14.63
N ARG A 405 38.25 -25.70 -13.42
CA ARG A 405 37.33 -25.68 -12.27
C ARG A 405 36.00 -24.98 -12.58
N GLU A 406 36.06 -23.81 -13.22
CA GLU A 406 34.85 -23.04 -13.59
C GLU A 406 34.00 -23.75 -14.64
N GLU A 407 34.65 -24.38 -15.62
CA GLU A 407 33.97 -25.11 -16.68
C GLU A 407 33.26 -26.35 -16.11
N ALA A 408 33.94 -27.15 -15.29
CA ALA A 408 33.37 -28.31 -14.66
C ALA A 408 32.16 -27.95 -13.76
N LEU A 409 32.25 -26.86 -13.00
CA LEU A 409 31.12 -26.35 -12.22
C LEU A 409 29.95 -25.91 -13.11
N ALA A 410 30.23 -25.23 -14.22
CA ALA A 410 29.19 -24.80 -15.17
C ALA A 410 28.49 -26.01 -15.80
N ARG A 411 29.24 -27.06 -16.15
CA ARG A 411 28.70 -28.32 -16.69
C ARG A 411 27.87 -29.07 -15.65
N LEU A 412 28.37 -29.21 -14.42
CA LEU A 412 27.62 -29.78 -13.29
C LEU A 412 26.28 -29.07 -13.13
N LYS A 413 26.31 -27.74 -13.03
CA LYS A 413 25.10 -26.89 -12.96
C LYS A 413 24.16 -27.12 -14.15
N GLY A 414 24.69 -27.23 -15.37
CA GLY A 414 23.91 -27.45 -16.59
C GLY A 414 23.23 -28.82 -16.68
N HIS A 415 23.79 -29.85 -16.03
CA HIS A 415 23.21 -31.19 -15.96
C HIS A 415 22.22 -31.38 -14.80
N MET A 416 22.16 -30.43 -13.86
CA MET A 416 21.16 -30.41 -12.79
C MET A 416 19.79 -29.91 -13.27
N GLN A 417 18.75 -30.15 -12.49
CA GLN A 417 17.43 -29.62 -12.75
C GLN A 417 17.31 -28.20 -12.18
N SER A 418 17.06 -27.21 -13.05
CA SER A 418 16.85 -25.82 -12.63
C SER A 418 15.51 -25.60 -11.94
N TRP A 419 15.53 -24.78 -10.90
CA TRP A 419 14.40 -24.28 -10.14
C TRP A 419 14.61 -22.79 -9.84
N TYR A 420 13.52 -22.10 -9.53
CA TYR A 420 13.61 -20.74 -9.01
C TYR A 420 12.60 -20.54 -7.89
N GLU A 421 12.97 -19.67 -6.97
CA GLU A 421 12.14 -19.21 -5.87
C GLU A 421 11.97 -17.70 -5.99
N ILE A 422 10.73 -17.25 -5.90
CA ILE A 422 10.37 -15.83 -5.91
C ILE A 422 9.73 -15.51 -4.57
N ARG A 423 10.30 -14.54 -3.87
CA ARG A 423 9.86 -14.05 -2.58
C ARG A 423 9.54 -12.57 -2.72
N VAL A 424 8.34 -12.18 -2.31
CA VAL A 424 7.89 -10.80 -2.21
C VAL A 424 7.40 -10.61 -0.78
N GLU A 425 7.80 -9.53 -0.12
CA GLU A 425 7.38 -9.29 1.27
C GLU A 425 5.85 -9.20 1.34
N GLY A 426 5.24 -9.95 2.26
CA GLY A 426 3.78 -10.02 2.40
C GLY A 426 3.05 -10.95 1.43
N ARG A 427 3.76 -11.69 0.56
CA ARG A 427 3.18 -12.76 -0.28
C ARG A 427 3.82 -14.12 -0.01
N ASP A 428 3.10 -15.17 -0.40
CA ASP A 428 3.61 -16.54 -0.31
C ASP A 428 4.79 -16.78 -1.25
N ILE A 429 5.78 -17.52 -0.74
CA ILE A 429 6.97 -17.93 -1.50
C ILE A 429 6.54 -18.91 -2.59
N VAL A 430 6.72 -18.53 -3.86
CA VAL A 430 6.46 -19.43 -4.99
C VAL A 430 7.77 -20.06 -5.46
N ARG A 431 7.77 -21.39 -5.46
CA ARG A 431 8.87 -22.22 -5.95
C ARG A 431 8.41 -23.00 -7.17
N LYS A 432 9.08 -22.81 -8.30
CA LYS A 432 8.70 -23.43 -9.58
C LYS A 432 9.90 -24.12 -10.24
N LYS A 433 9.60 -25.23 -10.92
CA LYS A 433 10.57 -25.97 -11.73
C LYS A 433 10.82 -25.24 -13.05
N GLY A 434 12.07 -25.22 -13.48
CA GLY A 434 12.52 -24.60 -14.72
C GLY A 434 13.49 -23.45 -14.49
N GLN A 435 13.95 -22.85 -15.59
CA GLN A 435 14.73 -21.63 -15.54
C GLN A 435 13.79 -20.43 -15.58
N LEU A 436 14.01 -19.45 -14.68
CA LEU A 436 13.28 -18.19 -14.74
C LEU A 436 13.71 -17.43 -15.99
N LYS A 437 12.74 -16.98 -16.78
CA LYS A 437 13.00 -16.14 -17.96
C LYS A 437 12.88 -14.66 -17.57
N PRO A 438 13.78 -13.79 -18.03
CA PRO A 438 13.63 -12.36 -17.84
C PRO A 438 12.41 -11.82 -18.61
N ILE A 439 11.83 -10.75 -18.09
CA ILE A 439 10.74 -10.02 -18.74
C ILE A 439 11.30 -9.42 -20.03
N GLN A 440 10.63 -9.69 -21.15
CA GLN A 440 11.03 -9.19 -22.45
C GLN A 440 10.27 -7.91 -22.76
N VAL A 441 10.99 -6.82 -23.02
CA VAL A 441 10.46 -5.53 -23.47
C VAL A 441 10.96 -5.29 -24.89
N ILE A 442 10.14 -5.61 -25.88
CA ILE A 442 10.53 -5.61 -27.29
C ILE A 442 9.78 -4.51 -28.04
N THR A 443 10.49 -3.60 -28.68
CA THR A 443 9.88 -2.64 -29.62
C THR A 443 9.86 -3.24 -31.02
N LYS A 444 8.66 -3.31 -31.63
CA LYS A 444 8.45 -3.76 -33.01
C LYS A 444 7.69 -2.70 -33.81
N VAL A 445 7.88 -2.67 -35.12
CA VAL A 445 7.04 -1.86 -36.02
C VAL A 445 5.85 -2.72 -36.48
N ARG A 446 4.62 -2.22 -36.28
CA ARG A 446 3.39 -2.85 -36.82
C ARG A 446 2.74 -1.92 -37.83
N GLN A 447 2.23 -2.50 -38.93
CA GLN A 447 1.47 -1.86 -40.01
C GLN A 447 1.91 -0.41 -40.35
N GLY A 448 2.89 -0.29 -41.26
CA GLY A 448 3.44 1.01 -41.68
C GLY A 448 4.66 1.44 -40.85
N ARG A 449 4.74 2.72 -40.46
CA ARG A 449 5.86 3.31 -39.69
C ARG A 449 5.61 3.39 -38.17
N LYS A 450 4.53 2.79 -37.66
CA LYS A 450 4.15 2.90 -36.24
C LYS A 450 4.87 1.83 -35.40
N ALA A 451 5.65 2.28 -34.42
CA ALA A 451 6.28 1.39 -33.45
C ALA A 451 5.31 1.08 -32.30
N CYS A 452 5.36 -0.15 -31.78
CA CYS A 452 4.72 -0.57 -30.54
C CYS A 452 5.74 -1.29 -29.66
N THR A 453 5.55 -1.22 -28.35
CA THR A 453 6.36 -1.90 -27.33
C THR A 453 5.54 -3.08 -26.79
N LEU A 454 6.13 -4.27 -26.79
CA LEU A 454 5.52 -5.52 -26.33
C LEU A 454 6.23 -5.97 -25.06
N VAL A 455 5.45 -6.32 -24.04
CA VAL A 455 5.95 -6.79 -22.74
C VAL A 455 5.43 -8.20 -22.52
N THR A 456 6.32 -9.17 -22.29
CA THR A 456 5.97 -10.59 -22.07
C THR A 456 6.81 -11.21 -20.96
N GLY A 457 6.32 -12.31 -20.37
CA GLY A 457 7.05 -13.06 -19.34
C GLY A 457 7.07 -12.39 -17.97
N PHE A 458 6.09 -11.51 -17.71
CA PHE A 458 5.94 -10.79 -16.44
C PHE A 458 5.14 -11.57 -15.38
N GLU A 459 4.44 -12.63 -15.77
CA GLU A 459 3.56 -13.42 -14.91
C GLU A 459 4.30 -14.13 -13.77
N PRO A 460 5.50 -14.70 -13.95
CA PRO A 460 6.27 -15.25 -12.84
C PRO A 460 6.62 -14.21 -11.77
N TYR A 461 6.67 -12.93 -12.14
CA TYR A 461 7.04 -11.81 -11.24
C TYR A 461 5.82 -11.25 -10.48
N TYR A 462 4.72 -11.99 -10.40
CA TYR A 462 3.46 -11.57 -9.76
C TYR A 462 2.83 -10.31 -10.37
N LEU A 463 3.14 -10.00 -11.62
CA LEU A 463 2.55 -8.88 -12.34
C LEU A 463 1.31 -9.37 -13.11
N GLY A 464 0.18 -8.70 -12.90
CA GLY A 464 -1.05 -8.94 -13.64
C GLY A 464 -1.05 -8.20 -14.98
N ALA A 465 -1.52 -8.85 -16.05
CA ALA A 465 -1.51 -8.27 -17.38
C ALA A 465 -2.39 -7.02 -17.51
N GLU A 466 -3.59 -7.07 -16.93
CA GLU A 466 -4.54 -5.94 -16.93
C GLU A 466 -4.04 -4.75 -16.10
N GLU A 467 -3.57 -5.01 -14.88
CA GLU A 467 -3.00 -3.97 -14.00
C GLU A 467 -1.79 -3.29 -14.66
N LEU A 468 -0.89 -4.08 -15.25
CA LEU A 468 0.27 -3.55 -15.97
C LEU A 468 -0.16 -2.72 -17.19
N ALA A 469 -1.18 -3.16 -17.92
CA ALA A 469 -1.69 -2.42 -19.08
C ALA A 469 -2.33 -1.07 -18.70
N GLU A 470 -3.08 -1.02 -17.60
CA GLU A 470 -3.73 0.20 -17.11
C GLU A 470 -2.71 1.22 -16.60
N GLU A 471 -1.70 0.78 -15.85
CA GLU A 471 -0.63 1.65 -15.37
C GLU A 471 0.23 2.19 -16.51
N LEU A 472 0.59 1.33 -17.48
CA LEU A 472 1.32 1.75 -18.66
C LEU A 472 0.52 2.74 -19.50
N ARG A 473 -0.82 2.58 -19.58
CA ARG A 473 -1.70 3.54 -20.28
C ARG A 473 -1.61 4.93 -19.65
N ARG A 474 -1.65 5.00 -18.32
CA ARG A 474 -1.56 6.26 -17.56
C ARG A 474 -0.17 6.90 -17.68
N ILE A 475 0.90 6.12 -17.48
CA ILE A 475 2.28 6.63 -17.49
C ILE A 475 2.73 7.05 -18.89
N CYS A 476 2.39 6.26 -19.90
CA CYS A 476 2.83 6.51 -21.27
C CYS A 476 1.88 7.45 -22.04
N ALA A 477 0.74 7.84 -21.44
CA ALA A 477 -0.36 8.55 -22.11
C ALA A 477 -0.71 7.95 -23.48
N SER A 478 -0.65 6.61 -23.57
CA SER A 478 -0.69 5.86 -24.83
C SER A 478 -1.69 4.71 -24.72
N SER A 479 -2.28 4.28 -25.84
CA SER A 479 -3.17 3.11 -25.85
C SER A 479 -2.39 1.83 -25.54
N THR A 480 -2.96 1.02 -24.65
CA THR A 480 -2.47 -0.31 -24.29
C THR A 480 -3.50 -1.37 -24.61
N SER A 481 -3.06 -2.61 -24.84
CA SER A 481 -3.93 -3.76 -25.06
C SER A 481 -3.27 -5.03 -24.56
N VAL A 482 -4.05 -5.94 -23.99
CA VAL A 482 -3.59 -7.26 -23.54
C VAL A 482 -4.02 -8.30 -24.57
N ASN A 483 -3.09 -9.16 -25.01
CA ASN A 483 -3.37 -10.28 -25.91
C ASN A 483 -2.61 -11.52 -25.44
N ALA A 484 -3.01 -12.72 -25.88
CA ALA A 484 -2.20 -13.91 -25.65
C ALA A 484 -0.93 -13.89 -26.54
N VAL A 485 0.18 -14.41 -26.03
CA VAL A 485 1.44 -14.54 -26.76
C VAL A 485 1.24 -15.47 -27.95
N GLN A 486 1.79 -15.08 -29.11
CA GLN A 486 1.71 -15.89 -30.34
C GLN A 486 2.34 -17.28 -30.13
N GLY A 487 1.54 -18.32 -30.28
CA GLY A 487 1.97 -19.71 -30.10
C GLY A 487 1.97 -20.20 -28.65
N ARG A 488 1.62 -19.35 -27.67
CA ARG A 488 1.49 -19.73 -26.25
C ARG A 488 0.25 -19.06 -25.64
N PRO A 489 -0.94 -19.68 -25.75
CA PRO A 489 -2.19 -19.08 -25.32
C PRO A 489 -2.31 -18.83 -23.81
N THR A 490 -1.46 -19.49 -23.01
CA THR A 490 -1.41 -19.34 -21.54
C THR A 490 -0.53 -18.18 -21.08
N GLU A 491 0.33 -17.64 -21.95
CA GLU A 491 1.18 -16.47 -21.65
C GLU A 491 0.50 -15.23 -22.24
N MET A 492 0.53 -14.13 -21.50
CA MET A 492 -0.08 -12.86 -21.88
C MET A 492 1.00 -11.86 -22.34
N GLU A 493 0.63 -11.03 -23.31
CA GLU A 493 1.42 -9.99 -23.92
C GLU A 493 0.71 -8.65 -23.71
N VAL A 494 1.39 -7.70 -23.06
CA VAL A 494 0.92 -6.32 -22.96
C VAL A 494 1.57 -5.51 -24.07
N MET A 495 0.75 -4.97 -24.97
CA MET A 495 1.19 -4.06 -26.03
C MET A 495 0.92 -2.62 -25.61
N VAL A 496 1.91 -1.75 -25.80
CA VAL A 496 1.82 -0.29 -25.63
C VAL A 496 2.14 0.38 -26.97
N GLN A 497 1.32 1.33 -27.40
CA GLN A 497 1.59 2.12 -28.59
C GLN A 497 2.81 3.03 -28.39
N GLY A 498 3.68 3.10 -29.40
CA GLY A 498 4.90 3.92 -29.37
C GLY A 498 6.15 3.19 -28.86
N LYS A 499 7.29 3.91 -28.90
CA LYS A 499 8.57 3.46 -28.35
C LYS A 499 8.64 3.84 -26.86
N GLN A 500 8.20 2.93 -25.99
CA GLN A 500 8.04 3.20 -24.56
C GLN A 500 8.97 2.34 -23.68
N VAL A 501 10.09 1.86 -24.23
CA VAL A 501 11.03 0.96 -23.51
C VAL A 501 11.43 1.53 -22.16
N LYS A 502 11.84 2.81 -22.11
CA LYS A 502 12.29 3.45 -20.86
C LYS A 502 11.15 3.51 -19.83
N ALA A 503 9.97 3.96 -20.23
CA ALA A 503 8.82 4.07 -19.33
C ALA A 503 8.39 2.70 -18.79
N VAL A 504 8.42 1.66 -19.62
CA VAL A 504 8.13 0.28 -19.22
C VAL A 504 9.20 -0.23 -18.24
N THR A 505 10.49 -0.05 -18.54
CA THR A 505 11.57 -0.48 -17.64
C THR A 505 11.50 0.21 -16.29
N ASP A 506 11.26 1.52 -16.27
CA ASP A 506 11.12 2.30 -15.03
C ASP A 506 9.91 1.82 -14.21
N LEU A 507 8.78 1.48 -14.87
CA LEU A 507 7.61 0.92 -14.20
C LEU A 507 7.91 -0.46 -13.58
N LEU A 508 8.54 -1.37 -14.33
CA LEU A 508 8.89 -2.70 -13.85
C LEU A 508 9.83 -2.63 -12.65
N MET A 509 10.81 -1.72 -12.68
CA MET A 509 11.71 -1.47 -11.55
C MET A 509 10.95 -0.89 -10.34
N ASN A 510 10.00 0.01 -10.56
CA ASN A 510 9.15 0.54 -9.48
C ASN A 510 8.22 -0.51 -8.88
N LYS A 511 7.82 -1.51 -9.67
CA LYS A 511 7.09 -2.71 -9.21
C LYS A 511 8.00 -3.75 -8.54
N GLY A 512 9.27 -3.43 -8.32
CA GLY A 512 10.22 -4.27 -7.59
C GLY A 512 10.94 -5.32 -8.42
N VAL A 513 10.79 -5.34 -9.75
CA VAL A 513 11.54 -6.26 -10.62
C VAL A 513 13.00 -5.81 -10.72
N PRO A 514 13.98 -6.66 -10.35
CA PRO A 514 15.39 -6.29 -10.49
C PRO A 514 15.78 -6.11 -11.95
N LYS A 515 16.59 -5.08 -12.24
CA LYS A 515 17.01 -4.75 -13.62
C LYS A 515 17.67 -5.91 -14.38
N LYS A 516 18.36 -6.82 -13.68
CA LYS A 516 18.97 -8.03 -14.26
C LYS A 516 17.94 -8.98 -14.92
N TRP A 517 16.67 -8.87 -14.54
CA TRP A 517 15.57 -9.70 -15.05
C TRP A 517 14.69 -8.96 -16.06
N ILE A 518 15.15 -7.83 -16.57
CA ILE A 518 14.47 -7.06 -17.62
C ILE A 518 15.38 -7.05 -18.84
N GLU A 519 14.96 -7.70 -19.91
CA GLU A 519 15.63 -7.70 -21.20
C GLU A 519 14.90 -6.77 -22.16
N THR A 520 15.63 -5.80 -22.70
CA THR A 520 15.09 -4.82 -23.66
C THR A 520 15.66 -5.08 -25.04
N ALA A 521 14.82 -5.12 -26.07
CA ALA A 521 15.26 -5.24 -27.46
C ALA A 521 14.53 -4.24 -28.36
N ASP A 522 15.26 -3.44 -29.13
CA ASP A 522 14.67 -2.57 -30.15
C ASP A 522 14.85 -3.22 -31.54
N ALA A 523 13.78 -3.82 -32.07
CA ALA A 523 13.76 -4.40 -33.42
C ALA A 523 13.45 -3.36 -34.51
N THR A 524 13.33 -2.08 -34.16
CA THR A 524 13.08 -0.97 -35.10
C THR A 524 14.38 -0.33 -35.59
N GLU A 525 15.50 -0.52 -34.89
CA GLU A 525 16.82 -0.11 -35.36
C GLU A 525 17.40 -1.19 -36.28
N LYS A 526 17.63 -0.85 -37.56
CA LYS A 526 18.32 -1.74 -38.49
C LYS A 526 19.68 -2.09 -37.86
N LYS A 527 19.97 -3.39 -37.69
CA LYS A 527 21.34 -3.88 -37.41
C LYS A 527 22.29 -3.17 -38.37
N LYS A 528 23.14 -2.26 -37.85
CA LYS A 528 24.29 -1.77 -38.60
C LYS A 528 25.14 -3.00 -38.91
N LYS A 529 25.15 -3.38 -40.19
CA LYS A 529 26.08 -4.36 -40.74
C LYS A 529 27.49 -3.79 -40.73
#